data_AF-A0A4Q3W6Y4-F1
#
_entry.id   AF-A0A4Q3W6Y4-F1
#
_cell.length_a   1.000
_cell.length_b   1.000
_cell.length_c   1.000
_cell.angle_alpha   90.00
_cell.angle_beta   90.00
_cell.angle_gamma   90.00
#
_symmetry.space_group_name_H-M   'P 1'
#
loop_
_entity.id
_entity.type
_entity.pdbx_description
1 polymer ?
#
loop_
_entity_poly.entity_id
_entity_poly.type
_entity_poly.pdbx_seq_one_letter_code
_entity_poly.pdbx_strand_id
1 'polypeptide(L)'
;FDKIKIDRSFVATMHSHASSSSIVKATIGLGKSLGLIIVAEGVETEEQLSVLRQWGCDQVQGFLIGKPEGFINTISADTVLGIQ
;
A
#
# COMPACT_ATOMS: atom_id res chain seq x y z
N PHE A 1 16.38 -4.63 5.89
CA PHE A 1 14.96 -4.28 5.76
C PHE A 1 14.89 -2.80 5.46
N ASP A 2 14.36 -2.42 4.29
CA ASP A 2 14.25 -1.04 3.79
C ASP A 2 12.83 -0.46 3.97
N LYS A 3 11.87 -1.29 4.38
CA LYS A 3 10.46 -0.92 4.53
C LYS A 3 9.75 -1.64 5.66
N ILE A 4 8.68 -1.03 6.16
CA ILE A 4 7.70 -1.60 7.09
C ILE A 4 6.36 -1.70 6.38
N LYS A 5 5.66 -2.82 6.57
CA LYS A 5 4.32 -3.04 6.04
C LYS A 5 3.29 -2.98 7.16
N ILE A 6 2.21 -2.25 6.94
CA ILE A 6 1.04 -2.21 7.83
C ILE A 6 0.01 -3.16 7.25
N ASP A 7 -0.32 -4.21 8.01
CA ASP A 7 -1.22 -5.27 7.57
C ASP A 7 -2.63 -4.77 7.29
N ARG A 8 -3.27 -5.39 6.31
CA ARG A 8 -4.65 -5.10 5.87
C ARG A 8 -5.66 -5.11 7.02
N SER A 9 -5.51 -6.00 8.01
CA SER A 9 -6.48 -6.08 9.12
C SER A 9 -6.59 -4.78 9.91
N PHE A 10 -5.48 -4.05 10.08
CA PHE A 10 -5.48 -2.75 10.74
C PHE A 10 -6.03 -1.64 9.83
N VAL A 11 -5.63 -1.63 8.55
CA VAL A 11 -6.11 -0.65 7.57
C VAL A 11 -7.62 -0.76 7.36
N ALA A 12 -8.15 -1.97 7.27
CA ALA A 12 -9.58 -2.23 7.08
C ALA A 12 -10.45 -1.70 8.23
N THR A 13 -9.91 -1.61 9.44
CA THR A 13 -10.66 -1.27 10.65
C THR A 13 -10.28 0.06 11.30
N MET A 14 -9.32 0.81 10.74
CA MET A 14 -8.81 2.04 11.37
C MET A 14 -9.82 3.19 11.52
N HIS A 15 -10.95 3.14 10.80
CA HIS A 15 -12.04 4.12 10.95
C HIS A 15 -13.06 3.75 12.02
N SER A 16 -13.19 2.46 12.35
CA SER A 16 -14.19 1.94 13.30
C SER A 16 -13.57 1.51 14.64
N HIS A 17 -12.26 1.24 14.67
CA HIS A 17 -11.55 0.77 15.86
C HIS A 17 -10.36 1.68 16.19
N ALA A 18 -10.45 2.34 17.35
CA ALA A 18 -9.42 3.26 17.82
C ALA A 18 -8.05 2.59 18.03
N SER A 19 -8.03 1.30 18.40
CA SER A 19 -6.80 0.51 18.52
C SER A 19 -6.10 0.35 17.16
N SER A 20 -6.83 -0.04 16.12
CA SER A 20 -6.31 -0.12 14.75
C SER A 20 -5.77 1.21 14.27
N SER A 21 -6.53 2.30 14.46
CA SER A 21 -6.09 3.67 14.16
C SER A 21 -4.77 4.03 14.86
N SER A 22 -4.66 3.72 16.16
CA SER A 22 -3.46 3.98 16.96
C SER A 22 -2.27 3.17 16.49
N ILE A 23 -2.47 1.89 16.15
CA ILE A 23 -1.42 1.01 15.62
C ILE A 23 -0.92 1.54 14.27
N VAL A 24 -1.82 1.83 13.32
CA VAL A 24 -1.44 2.37 12.01
C VAL A 24 -0.62 3.66 12.18
N LYS A 25 -1.11 4.60 12.99
CA LYS A 25 -0.44 5.88 13.22
C LYS A 25 0.92 5.72 13.92
N ALA A 26 1.01 4.85 14.91
CA ALA A 26 2.26 4.56 15.61
C ALA A 26 3.29 3.89 14.69
N THR A 27 2.87 2.94 13.85
CA THR A 27 3.76 2.28 12.88
C THR A 27 4.29 3.26 11.84
N ILE A 28 3.46 4.19 11.35
CA ILE A 28 3.92 5.28 10.47
C ILE A 28 4.98 6.14 11.18
N GLY A 29 4.72 6.54 12.43
CA GLY A 29 5.68 7.34 13.22
C GLY A 29 7.01 6.62 13.46
N LEU A 30 6.95 5.31 13.74
CA LEU A 30 8.13 4.47 13.93
C LEU A 30 8.95 4.36 12.64
N GLY A 31 8.30 4.04 11.51
CA GLY A 31 8.98 3.93 10.21
C GLY A 31 9.70 5.22 9.83
N LYS A 32 9.05 6.37 10.03
CA LYS A 32 9.64 7.69 9.81
C LYS A 32 10.87 7.93 10.67
N SER A 33 10.79 7.61 11.97
CA SER A 33 11.91 7.79 12.91
C SER A 33 13.12 6.92 12.56
N LEU A 34 12.88 5.76 11.92
CA LEU A 34 13.92 4.84 11.48
C LEU A 34 14.41 5.10 10.06
N GLY A 35 13.84 6.08 9.35
CA GLY A 35 14.16 6.35 7.93
C GLY A 35 13.75 5.22 6.99
N LEU A 36 12.71 4.46 7.33
CA LEU A 36 12.19 3.34 6.54
C LEU A 36 10.95 3.75 5.75
N ILE A 37 10.78 3.16 4.57
CA ILE A 37 9.57 3.34 3.76
C ILE A 37 8.40 2.62 4.43
N ILE A 38 7.25 3.28 4.57
CA ILE A 38 6.02 2.67 5.09
C ILE A 38 5.08 2.31 3.95
N VAL A 39 4.66 1.05 3.90
CA VAL A 39 3.66 0.54 2.94
C VAL A 39 2.41 0.10 3.70
N ALA A 40 1.26 0.71 3.43
CA ALA A 40 -0.03 0.22 3.97
C ALA A 40 -0.71 -0.73 2.99
N GLU A 41 -1.12 -1.91 3.46
CA GLU A 41 -1.77 -2.93 2.64
C GLU A 41 -3.29 -2.95 2.83
N GLY A 42 -4.01 -3.37 1.79
CA GLY A 42 -5.46 -3.52 1.85
C GLY A 42 -6.25 -2.21 1.80
N VAL A 43 -5.73 -1.18 1.11
CA VAL A 43 -6.49 0.06 0.85
C VAL A 43 -7.59 -0.21 -0.18
N GLU A 44 -8.84 -0.11 0.27
CA GLU A 44 -10.04 -0.42 -0.52
C GLU A 44 -10.94 0.82 -0.73
N THR A 45 -10.76 1.90 0.05
CA THR A 45 -11.58 3.13 -0.08
C THR A 45 -10.75 4.41 -0.09
N GLU A 46 -11.31 5.48 -0.69
CA GLU A 46 -10.68 6.81 -0.75
C GLU A 46 -10.48 7.43 0.64
N GLU A 47 -11.37 7.15 1.59
CA GLU A 47 -11.25 7.62 2.97
C GLU A 47 -10.01 7.02 3.65
N GLN A 48 -9.76 5.72 3.42
CA GLN A 48 -8.57 5.05 3.93
C GLN A 48 -7.30 5.66 3.33
N LEU A 49 -7.28 5.86 2.00
CA LEU A 49 -6.17 6.49 1.30
C LEU A 49 -5.89 7.91 1.80
N SER A 50 -6.94 8.71 1.98
CA SER A 50 -6.85 10.09 2.46
C SER A 50 -6.23 10.16 3.85
N VAL A 51 -6.67 9.32 4.79
CA VAL A 51 -6.12 9.29 6.15
C VAL A 51 -4.67 8.81 6.17
N LEU A 52 -4.35 7.76 5.41
CA LEU A 52 -2.97 7.26 5.31
C LEU A 52 -2.02 8.31 4.75
N ARG A 53 -2.45 9.04 3.70
CA ARG A 53 -1.71 10.18 3.14
C ARG A 53 -1.53 11.28 4.17
N GLN A 54 -2.58 11.61 4.93
CA GLN A 54 -2.54 12.67 5.93
C GLN A 54 -1.61 12.34 7.11
N TRP A 55 -1.50 11.07 7.51
CA TRP A 55 -0.51 10.60 8.48
C TRP A 55 0.90 10.45 7.86
N GLY A 56 0.98 10.54 6.55
CA GLY A 56 2.20 10.49 5.75
C GLY A 56 2.76 9.08 5.63
N CYS A 57 1.91 8.11 5.35
CA CYS A 57 2.31 6.83 4.77
C CYS A 57 2.88 7.05 3.36
N ASP A 58 4.00 6.41 3.04
CA ASP A 58 4.71 6.67 1.78
C ASP A 58 4.07 5.95 0.58
N GLN A 59 3.62 4.72 0.80
CA GLN A 59 3.10 3.84 -0.26
C GLN A 59 1.86 3.09 0.22
N VAL A 60 1.00 2.74 -0.72
CA VAL A 60 -0.22 1.97 -0.46
C VAL A 60 -0.35 0.83 -1.47
N GLN A 61 -0.94 -0.28 -1.03
CA GLN A 61 -1.40 -1.38 -1.88
C GLN A 61 -2.83 -1.73 -1.51
N GLY A 62 -3.68 -1.99 -2.50
CA GLY A 62 -5.03 -2.49 -2.28
C GLY A 62 -5.90 -2.34 -3.51
N PHE A 63 -7.12 -2.89 -3.46
CA PHE A 63 -8.03 -2.94 -4.60
C PHE A 63 -8.47 -1.56 -5.11
N LEU A 64 -8.37 -0.52 -4.28
CA LEU A 64 -8.57 0.86 -4.75
C LEU A 64 -7.54 1.25 -5.82
N ILE A 65 -6.30 0.78 -5.69
CA ILE A 65 -5.19 1.08 -6.61
C ILE A 65 -5.19 0.12 -7.79
N GLY A 66 -5.40 -1.17 -7.52
CA GLY A 66 -5.40 -2.22 -8.53
C GLY A 66 -5.54 -3.59 -7.89
N LYS A 67 -6.15 -4.52 -8.63
CA LYS A 67 -6.22 -5.93 -8.20
C LYS A 67 -4.88 -6.64 -8.49
N PRO A 68 -4.50 -7.65 -7.71
CA PRO A 68 -3.41 -8.55 -8.07
C PRO A 68 -3.68 -9.14 -9.46
N GLU A 69 -2.73 -8.96 -10.36
CA GLU A 69 -2.75 -9.61 -11.66
C GLU A 69 -1.85 -10.83 -11.61
N GLY A 70 -2.35 -11.95 -12.13
CA GLY A 70 -1.54 -13.16 -12.27
C GLY A 70 -0.36 -12.89 -13.21
N PHE A 71 0.70 -13.69 -13.09
CA PHE A 71 1.86 -13.64 -13.97
C PHE A 71 1.48 -14.21 -15.36
N ILE A 72 0.57 -13.56 -16.08
CA ILE A 72 0.18 -13.92 -17.44
C ILE A 72 0.84 -12.92 -18.36
N ASN A 73 2.02 -13.28 -18.86
CA ASN A 73 2.74 -12.73 -20.01
C ASN A 73 2.21 -11.38 -20.54
N THR A 74 2.57 -10.25 -19.91
CA THR A 74 2.55 -8.95 -20.61
C THR A 74 3.73 -8.89 -21.58
N ILE A 75 3.76 -9.83 -22.54
CA ILE A 75 4.57 -9.74 -23.76
C ILE A 75 3.58 -9.64 -24.92
N SER A 76 3.13 -8.41 -25.19
CA SER A 76 3.05 -7.76 -26.51
C SER A 76 2.09 -6.57 -26.39
N ALA A 77 2.47 -5.38 -26.87
CA ALA A 77 2.16 -5.12 -28.27
C ALA A 77 3.32 -4.64 -29.16
N ASP A 78 4.54 -4.35 -28.68
CA ASP A 78 5.59 -3.85 -29.58
C ASP A 78 6.98 -4.48 -29.33
N THR A 79 7.57 -5.02 -30.41
CA THR A 79 9.01 -5.32 -30.58
C THR A 79 9.54 -6.71 -30.19
N VAL A 80 8.85 -7.80 -30.55
CA VAL A 80 9.53 -9.09 -30.81
C VAL A 80 8.98 -9.70 -32.09
N LEU A 81 9.32 -9.13 -33.25
CA LEU A 81 9.51 -9.86 -34.51
C LEU A 81 10.35 -8.97 -35.42
N GLY A 82 11.65 -9.21 -35.43
CA GLY A 82 12.47 -8.85 -36.58
C GLY A 82 11.99 -9.66 -37.77
N ILE A 83 11.36 -9.00 -38.74
CA ILE A 83 11.28 -9.46 -40.12
C ILE A 83 11.46 -8.21 -41.00
N GLN A 84 12.62 -8.19 -41.66
CA GLN A 84 13.23 -7.18 -42.55
C GLN A 84 13.73 -5.87 -41.94
#